data_AF-A0A512IMZ2-F1
#
_entry.id   AF-A0A512IMZ2-F1
#
_cell.length_a   1.000
_cell.length_b   1.000
_cell.length_c   1.000
_cell.angle_alpha   90.00
_cell.angle_beta   90.00
_cell.angle_gamma   90.00
#
_symmetry.space_group_name_H-M   'P 1'
#
loop_
_entity.id
_entity.type
_entity.pdbx_description
1 polymer ?
#
loop_
_entity_poly.entity_id
_entity_poly.type
_entity_poly.pdbx_seq_one_letter_code
_entity_poly.pdbx_strand_id
1 'polypeptide(L)'
;MSASGRPVPAPCIPDAKIGGYLLDVTHAEGGPKAAFFLSRGFSRDDPRPFIQALLDYGQPHTFVRYERNSYVTKLIHEGPMPMPDGSAPRIRSVWRLIEDDRLMVLVTAYAF
;
A
#
# COMPACT_ATOMS: atom_id res chain seq x y z
N MET A 1 11.96 -23.93 -23.44
CA MET A 1 12.50 -23.75 -22.08
C MET A 1 11.69 -22.65 -21.40
N SER A 2 11.19 -22.95 -20.21
CA SER A 2 10.07 -22.34 -19.53
C SER A 2 10.12 -20.81 -19.43
N ALA A 3 8.96 -20.17 -19.67
CA ALA A 3 8.66 -18.91 -19.02
C ALA A 3 8.73 -19.15 -17.51
N SER A 4 9.84 -18.80 -16.88
CA SER A 4 9.93 -18.70 -15.45
C SER A 4 9.04 -17.53 -15.03
N GLY A 5 7.75 -17.80 -14.89
CA GLY A 5 6.81 -16.86 -14.31
C GLY A 5 7.29 -16.57 -12.90
N ARG A 6 7.87 -15.38 -12.70
CA ARG A 6 8.21 -14.92 -11.36
C ARG A 6 6.93 -14.98 -10.52
N PRO A 7 6.97 -15.58 -9.32
CA PRO A 7 5.81 -15.58 -8.44
C PRO A 7 5.36 -14.14 -8.19
N VAL A 8 4.05 -13.92 -8.14
CA VAL A 8 3.49 -12.63 -7.72
C VAL A 8 3.92 -12.40 -6.27
N PRO A 9 4.62 -11.29 -5.96
CA PRO A 9 5.07 -11.03 -4.60
C PRO A 9 3.86 -10.86 -3.68
N ALA A 10 3.89 -11.49 -2.50
CA ALA A 10 2.83 -11.30 -1.53
C ALA A 10 2.97 -9.93 -0.84
N PRO A 11 1.89 -9.12 -0.77
CA PRO A 11 1.92 -7.85 -0.07
C PRO A 11 1.97 -8.08 1.44
N CYS A 12 2.77 -7.27 2.14
CA CYS A 12 2.80 -7.25 3.59
C CYS A 12 2.90 -5.82 4.13
N ILE A 13 2.27 -5.59 5.28
CA ILE A 13 2.33 -4.32 6.00
C ILE A 13 3.22 -4.54 7.24
N PRO A 14 4.37 -3.84 7.38
CA PRO A 14 5.21 -3.97 8.55
C PRO A 14 4.49 -3.59 9.86
N ASP A 15 4.74 -4.29 10.96
CA ASP A 15 4.11 -4.05 12.27
C ASP A 15 4.26 -2.60 12.75
N ALA A 16 5.43 -2.00 12.52
CA ALA A 16 5.69 -0.60 12.83
C ALA A 16 4.72 0.36 12.11
N LYS A 17 4.17 -0.03 10.95
CA LYS A 17 3.14 0.72 10.22
C LYS A 17 1.75 0.55 10.83
N ILE A 18 1.45 -0.67 11.25
CA ILE A 18 0.16 -1.06 11.84
C ILE A 18 -0.03 -0.36 13.19
N GLY A 19 0.95 -0.45 14.08
CA GLY A 19 0.84 0.02 15.46
C GLY A 19 1.09 1.52 15.69
N GLY A 20 1.52 2.27 14.66
CA GLY A 20 2.12 3.59 14.91
C GLY A 20 1.83 4.72 13.93
N TYR A 21 1.56 4.49 12.64
CA TYR A 21 1.47 5.64 11.73
C TYR A 21 0.59 5.55 10.49
N LEU A 22 0.07 4.38 10.11
CA LEU A 22 -0.79 4.29 8.94
C LEU A 22 -2.00 5.25 9.02
N LEU A 23 -2.47 5.48 10.25
CA LEU A 23 -3.53 6.44 10.58
C LEU A 23 -3.11 7.39 11.71
N ASP A 24 -1.81 7.65 11.88
CA ASP A 24 -1.35 8.67 12.82
C ASP A 24 -1.18 10.02 12.11
N VAL A 25 -2.05 10.97 12.48
CA VAL A 25 -2.06 12.33 11.93
C VAL A 25 -0.89 13.18 12.41
N THR A 26 -0.21 12.78 13.49
CA THR A 26 0.91 13.52 14.09
C THR A 26 2.27 13.19 13.44
N HIS A 27 2.34 12.16 12.60
CA HIS A 27 3.56 11.76 11.91
C HIS A 27 3.93 12.79 10.82
N ALA A 28 5.15 13.36 10.88
CA ALA A 28 5.57 14.44 9.99
C ALA A 28 5.34 14.16 8.48
N GLU A 29 5.70 12.97 8.01
CA GLU A 29 5.53 12.58 6.60
C GLU A 29 4.18 11.88 6.30
N GLY A 30 3.56 11.32 7.34
CA GLY A 30 2.42 10.40 7.24
C GLY A 30 1.09 11.06 7.51
N GLY A 31 1.11 12.16 8.26
CA GLY A 31 -0.07 12.82 8.81
C GLY A 31 -1.09 13.25 7.76
N PRO A 32 -0.69 13.93 6.67
CA PRO A 32 -1.63 14.29 5.60
C PRO A 32 -2.30 13.08 4.93
N LYS A 33 -1.61 11.94 4.84
CA LYS A 33 -2.15 10.70 4.26
C LYS A 33 -3.12 10.04 5.23
N ALA A 34 -2.74 9.98 6.51
CA ALA A 34 -3.61 9.50 7.59
C ALA A 34 -4.91 10.32 7.66
N ALA A 35 -4.81 11.65 7.65
CA ALA A 35 -5.95 12.55 7.68
C ALA A 35 -6.91 12.31 6.51
N PHE A 36 -6.36 12.10 5.30
CA PHE A 36 -7.16 11.74 4.13
C PHE A 36 -7.93 10.43 4.35
N PHE A 37 -7.28 9.34 4.73
CA PHE A 37 -7.95 8.04 4.90
C PHE A 37 -8.96 8.05 6.06
N LEU A 38 -8.66 8.75 7.15
CA LEU A 38 -9.59 8.97 8.26
C LEU A 38 -10.84 9.75 7.80
N SER A 39 -10.68 10.79 6.98
CA SER A 39 -11.81 11.54 6.43
C SER A 39 -12.71 10.72 5.49
N ARG A 40 -12.23 9.56 5.04
CA ARG A 40 -12.95 8.59 4.19
C ARG A 40 -13.60 7.45 4.98
N GLY A 41 -13.56 7.53 6.31
CA GLY A 41 -14.26 6.62 7.21
C GLY A 41 -13.42 5.43 7.71
N PHE A 42 -12.11 5.39 7.42
CA PHE A 42 -11.23 4.48 8.15
C PHE A 42 -11.02 4.97 9.59
N SER A 43 -10.69 4.05 10.50
CA SER A 43 -10.55 4.34 11.93
C SER A 43 -9.20 3.89 12.48
N ARG A 44 -8.66 4.68 13.42
CA ARG A 44 -7.45 4.30 14.17
C ARG A 44 -7.74 3.25 15.24
N ASP A 45 -8.96 3.26 15.79
CA ASP A 45 -9.39 2.29 16.82
C ASP A 45 -9.59 0.89 16.22
N ASP A 46 -9.94 0.83 14.93
CA ASP A 46 -9.98 -0.39 14.16
C ASP A 46 -9.25 -0.24 12.81
N PRO A 47 -7.92 -0.50 12.78
CA PRO A 47 -7.14 -0.36 11.56
C PRO A 47 -7.31 -1.55 10.59
N ARG A 48 -8.00 -2.63 10.99
CA ARG A 48 -8.07 -3.87 10.19
C ARG A 48 -8.70 -3.65 8.81
N PRO A 49 -9.81 -2.90 8.65
CA PRO A 49 -10.37 -2.61 7.33
C PRO A 49 -9.40 -1.85 6.43
N PHE A 50 -8.61 -0.93 7.01
CA PHE A 50 -7.61 -0.18 6.24
C PHE A 50 -6.45 -1.06 5.77
N ILE A 51 -5.96 -1.94 6.66
CA ILE A 51 -4.92 -2.91 6.34
C ILE A 51 -5.40 -3.85 5.23
N GLN A 52 -6.62 -4.40 5.36
CA GLN A 52 -7.18 -5.29 4.34
C GLN A 52 -7.28 -4.58 2.99
N ALA A 53 -7.81 -3.36 2.97
CA ALA A 53 -7.96 -2.59 1.74
C ALA A 53 -6.59 -2.32 1.08
N LEU A 54 -5.53 -2.05 1.86
CA LEU A 54 -4.16 -1.88 1.33
C LEU A 54 -3.57 -3.20 0.81
N LEU A 55 -3.79 -4.33 1.49
CA LEU A 55 -3.31 -5.64 1.03
C LEU A 55 -3.98 -6.05 -0.28
N ASP A 56 -5.29 -5.82 -0.39
CA ASP A 56 -6.03 -6.00 -1.65
C ASP A 56 -5.49 -5.06 -2.73
N TYR A 57 -5.16 -3.81 -2.36
CA TYR A 57 -4.55 -2.85 -3.26
C TYR A 57 -3.16 -3.22 -3.76
N GLY A 58 -2.42 -4.06 -3.04
CA GLY A 58 -1.13 -4.58 -3.47
C GLY A 58 -1.26 -5.68 -4.52
N GLN A 59 -2.45 -6.12 -4.90
CA GLN A 59 -2.62 -7.23 -5.83
C GLN A 59 -2.39 -6.82 -7.30
N PRO A 60 -2.20 -7.77 -8.24
CA PRO A 60 -1.88 -7.47 -9.64
C PRO A 60 -2.88 -6.58 -10.39
N HIS A 61 -4.13 -6.50 -9.94
CA HIS A 61 -5.18 -5.75 -10.63
C HIS A 61 -4.99 -4.23 -10.61
N THR A 62 -4.18 -3.71 -9.67
CA THR A 62 -3.81 -2.28 -9.58
C THR A 62 -2.37 -2.02 -10.01
N PHE A 63 -1.61 -3.05 -10.40
CA PHE A 63 -0.20 -2.88 -10.77
C PHE A 63 -0.06 -2.03 -12.03
N VAL A 64 0.83 -1.03 -11.99
CA VAL A 64 1.12 -0.16 -13.14
C VAL A 64 2.52 -0.36 -13.66
N ARG A 65 3.53 -0.31 -12.78
CA ARG A 65 4.94 -0.35 -13.20
C ARG A 65 5.89 -0.70 -12.07
N TYR A 66 7.09 -1.11 -12.46
CA TYR A 66 8.25 -1.16 -11.58
C TYR A 66 9.01 0.17 -11.63
N GLU A 67 9.55 0.59 -10.48
CA GLU A 67 10.55 1.64 -10.37
C GLU A 67 11.79 1.07 -9.70
N ARG A 68 12.90 0.95 -10.44
CA ARG A 68 14.13 0.31 -9.98
C ARG A 68 15.30 1.29 -9.97
N ASN A 69 16.08 1.24 -8.89
CA ASN A 69 17.44 1.78 -8.86
C ASN A 69 18.43 0.66 -8.48
N SER A 70 19.72 1.00 -8.33
CA SER A 70 20.77 0.03 -8.02
C SER A 70 20.60 -0.72 -6.69
N TYR A 71 19.74 -0.24 -5.81
CA TYR A 71 19.58 -0.76 -4.44
C TYR A 71 18.20 -1.38 -4.18
N VAL A 72 17.17 -0.88 -4.85
CA VAL A 72 15.77 -1.16 -4.51
C VAL A 72 14.94 -1.28 -5.80
N THR A 73 14.10 -2.31 -5.83
CA THR A 73 12.96 -2.38 -6.77
C THR A 73 11.68 -2.03 -6.03
N LYS A 74 10.94 -1.07 -6.56
CA LYS A 74 9.60 -0.69 -6.09
C LYS A 74 8.54 -1.11 -7.10
N LEU A 75 7.36 -1.45 -6.61
CA LEU A 75 6.16 -1.67 -7.40
C LEU A 75 5.21 -0.51 -7.14
N ILE A 76 4.69 0.05 -8.22
CA ILE A 76 3.71 1.14 -8.19
C ILE A 76 2.36 0.56 -8.58
N HIS A 77 1.40 0.72 -7.68
CA HIS A 77 0.02 0.32 -7.87
C HIS A 77 -0.88 1.55 -7.86
N GLU A 78 -1.77 1.67 -8.84
CA GLU A 78 -2.67 2.80 -8.99
C GLU A 78 -4.05 2.36 -9.47
N GLY A 79 -5.08 3.06 -9.01
CA GLY A 79 -6.45 2.84 -9.45
C GLY A 79 -7.46 3.57 -8.56
N PRO A 80 -8.75 3.27 -8.67
CA PRO A 80 -9.73 3.59 -7.64
C PRO A 80 -9.59 2.65 -6.42
N MET A 81 -9.71 3.15 -5.19
CA MET A 81 -9.73 2.34 -3.97
C MET A 81 -11.07 2.52 -3.25
N PRO A 82 -11.88 1.47 -3.06
CA PRO A 82 -13.11 1.56 -2.30
C PRO A 82 -12.85 2.06 -0.88
N MET A 83 -13.64 3.04 -0.45
CA MET A 83 -13.56 3.65 0.87
C MET A 83 -14.81 3.33 1.71
N PRO A 84 -14.70 3.35 3.06
CA PRO A 84 -15.86 3.15 3.93
C PRO A 84 -17.00 4.16 3.73
N ASP A 85 -16.69 5.39 3.31
CA ASP A 85 -17.69 6.41 2.97
C ASP A 85 -18.43 6.16 1.63
N GLY A 86 -18.13 5.04 0.95
CA GLY A 86 -18.71 4.67 -0.34
C GLY A 86 -18.03 5.32 -1.55
N SER A 87 -17.05 6.20 -1.34
CA SER A 87 -16.25 6.79 -2.42
C SER A 87 -15.19 5.83 -2.95
N ALA A 88 -14.62 6.15 -4.11
CA ALA A 88 -13.54 5.38 -4.73
C ALA A 88 -12.46 6.30 -5.34
N PRO A 89 -11.77 7.14 -4.53
CA PRO A 89 -10.76 8.06 -5.03
C PRO A 89 -9.57 7.30 -5.65
N ARG A 90 -8.82 7.99 -6.50
CA ARG A 90 -7.60 7.41 -7.09
C ARG A 90 -6.48 7.38 -6.06
N ILE A 91 -5.92 6.20 -5.81
CA ILE A 91 -4.85 5.99 -4.84
C ILE A 91 -3.62 5.43 -5.55
N ARG A 92 -2.45 5.94 -5.19
CA ARG A 92 -1.16 5.33 -5.51
C ARG A 92 -0.63 4.67 -4.25
N SER A 93 -0.28 3.40 -4.34
CA SER A 93 0.53 2.72 -3.33
C SER A 93 1.87 2.31 -3.92
N VAL A 94 2.90 2.42 -3.09
CA VAL A 94 4.29 2.10 -3.43
C VAL A 94 4.73 0.98 -2.51
N TRP A 95 5.24 -0.09 -3.10
CA TRP A 95 5.70 -1.27 -2.40
C TRP A 95 7.16 -1.52 -2.73
N ARG A 96 7.93 -2.10 -1.81
CA ARG A 96 9.33 -2.46 -2.02
C ARG A 96 9.47 -3.98 -2.05
N LEU A 97 10.06 -4.54 -3.10
CA LEU A 97 10.40 -5.96 -3.16
C LEU A 97 11.46 -6.30 -2.12
N ILE A 98 11.24 -7.43 -1.44
CA ILE A 98 12.17 -8.06 -0.50
C ILE A 98 12.12 -9.58 -0.70
N GLU A 99 12.98 -10.30 0.02
CA GLU A 99 13.02 -11.77 0.05
C GLU A 99 13.05 -12.40 -1.36
N ASP A 100 14.07 -12.05 -2.14
CA ASP A 100 14.26 -12.57 -3.50
C ASP A 100 13.02 -12.42 -4.39
N ASP A 101 12.39 -11.24 -4.31
CA ASP A 101 11.19 -10.84 -5.05
C ASP A 101 9.91 -11.63 -4.67
N ARG A 102 9.88 -12.33 -3.52
CA ARG A 102 8.71 -13.10 -3.05
C ARG A 102 7.74 -12.29 -2.20
N LEU A 103 8.22 -11.27 -1.49
CA LEU A 103 7.40 -10.39 -0.68
C LEU A 103 7.55 -8.95 -1.15
N MET A 104 6.54 -8.14 -0.85
CA MET A 104 6.67 -6.70 -0.97
C MET A 104 6.10 -5.99 0.25
N VAL A 105 6.90 -5.09 0.81
CA VAL A 105 6.50 -4.27 1.97
C VAL A 105 5.93 -2.94 1.50
N LEU A 106 4.82 -2.51 2.10
CA LEU A 106 4.27 -1.19 1.83
C LEU A 106 5.32 -0.12 2.17
N VAL A 107 5.55 0.81 1.26
CA VAL A 107 6.35 2.02 1.49
C VAL A 107 5.43 3.18 1.83
N THR A 108 4.42 3.46 1.00
CA THR A 108 3.43 4.53 1.24
C THR A 108 2.17 4.29 0.42
N ALA A 109 1.04 4.89 0.84
CA ALA A 109 -0.17 5.01 0.06
C ALA A 109 -0.75 6.43 0.19
N TYR A 110 -1.21 7.02 -0.91
CA TYR A 110 -1.74 8.38 -0.93
C TYR A 110 -2.63 8.63 -2.15
N ALA A 111 -3.55 9.59 -2.03
CA ALA A 111 -4.33 10.10 -3.17
C ALA A 111 -3.46 10.96 -4.09
N PHE A 112 -3.64 10.85 -5.41
CA PHE A 112 -2.86 11.55 -6.43
C PHE A 112 -3.73 12.02 -7.60
#